data_AF-A0A496PT37-F1
#
_entry.id   AF-A0A496PT37-F1
#
_cell.length_a   1.000
_cell.length_b   1.000
_cell.length_c   1.000
_cell.angle_alpha   90.00
_cell.angle_beta   90.00
_cell.angle_gamma   90.00
#
_symmetry.space_group_name_H-M   'P 1'
#
loop_
_entity.id
_entity.type
_entity.pdbx_description
1 polymer ?
#
loop_
_entity_poly.entity_id
_entity_poly.type
_entity_poly.pdbx_seq_one_letter_code
_entity_poly.pdbx_strand_id
1 'polypeptide(L)'
;MIQNLGLDFIDRTLRTTGVVLLVILSFCLYYLGIYPALAILSGGVWSMVNLMFLSALVRAAIRPDKVDKVKVTGLVLLKFPLLYVSGYFLLKVPVFDPIHLIIGFSVLLGVVTLKVIGRALFGLDAKAQKDENMQEAL
;
A
#
# COMPACT_ATOMS: atom_id res chain seq x y z
N MET A 1 -11.42 18.98 4.90
CA MET A 1 -12.15 18.11 3.96
C MET A 1 -11.22 17.40 2.96
N ILE A 2 -10.23 18.08 2.36
CA ILE A 2 -9.25 17.49 1.40
C ILE A 2 -8.37 16.36 2.01
N GLN A 3 -8.07 16.40 3.31
CA GLN A 3 -7.25 15.36 3.97
C GLN A 3 -7.91 13.97 4.04
N ASN A 4 -9.25 13.88 4.07
CA ASN A 4 -9.92 12.57 4.18
C ASN A 4 -9.89 11.80 2.85
N LEU A 5 -9.96 12.51 1.71
CA LEU A 5 -10.07 11.90 0.38
C LEU A 5 -8.81 11.10 -0.03
N GLY A 6 -7.63 11.63 0.30
CA GLY A 6 -6.35 10.97 -0.02
C GLY A 6 -6.05 9.77 0.89
N LEU A 7 -6.52 9.80 2.13
CA LEU A 7 -6.27 8.74 3.11
C LEU A 7 -7.20 7.53 2.89
N ASP A 8 -8.46 7.78 2.57
CA ASP A 8 -9.41 6.74 2.18
C ASP A 8 -8.95 5.99 0.92
N PHE A 9 -8.28 6.69 0.00
CA PHE A 9 -7.69 6.06 -1.18
C PHE A 9 -6.59 5.06 -0.80
N ILE A 10 -5.74 5.38 0.17
CA ILE A 10 -4.69 4.47 0.66
C ILE A 10 -5.31 3.23 1.30
N ASP A 11 -6.29 3.40 2.19
CA ASP A 11 -6.92 2.28 2.91
C ASP A 11 -7.67 1.34 1.95
N ARG A 12 -8.37 1.89 0.95
CA ARG A 12 -8.97 1.10 -0.15
C ARG A 12 -7.90 0.41 -0.99
N THR A 13 -6.75 1.03 -1.22
CA THR A 13 -5.64 0.44 -1.98
C THR A 13 -5.03 -0.73 -1.24
N LEU A 14 -4.70 -0.59 0.04
CA LEU A 14 -4.21 -1.69 0.87
C LEU A 14 -5.17 -2.88 0.87
N ARG A 15 -6.48 -2.63 0.99
CA ARG A 15 -7.50 -3.69 0.90
C ARG A 15 -7.48 -4.40 -0.46
N THR A 16 -7.49 -3.65 -1.56
CA THR A 16 -7.43 -4.24 -2.91
C THR A 16 -6.13 -5.01 -3.13
N THR A 17 -4.98 -4.48 -2.72
CA THR A 17 -3.68 -5.15 -2.79
C THR A 17 -3.70 -6.46 -2.00
N GLY A 18 -4.26 -6.48 -0.78
CA GLY A 18 -4.41 -7.70 0.00
C GLY A 18 -5.23 -8.77 -0.71
N VAL A 19 -6.37 -8.40 -1.31
CA VAL A 19 -7.19 -9.34 -2.11
C VAL A 19 -6.41 -9.85 -3.32
N VAL A 20 -5.75 -8.96 -4.07
CA VAL A 20 -4.94 -9.34 -5.23
C VAL A 20 -3.80 -10.28 -4.84
N LEU A 21 -3.14 -10.04 -3.69
CA LEU A 21 -2.10 -10.93 -3.18
C LEU A 21 -2.64 -12.31 -2.81
N LEU A 22 -3.85 -12.42 -2.26
CA LEU A 22 -4.46 -13.73 -1.98
C LEU A 22 -4.79 -14.51 -3.26
N VAL A 23 -5.24 -13.82 -4.30
CA VAL A 23 -5.45 -14.41 -5.63
C VAL A 23 -4.12 -14.88 -6.22
N ILE A 24 -3.10 -14.02 -6.21
CA ILE A 24 -1.74 -14.34 -6.67
C ILE A 24 -1.17 -15.51 -5.87
N LEU A 25 -1.31 -15.52 -4.54
CA LEU A 25 -0.83 -16.60 -3.67
C LEU A 25 -1.43 -17.95 -4.11
N SER A 26 -2.74 -17.99 -4.33
CA SER A 26 -3.43 -19.22 -4.74
C SER A 26 -2.90 -19.74 -6.08
N PHE A 27 -2.66 -18.83 -7.04
CA PHE A 27 -2.06 -19.16 -8.32
C PHE A 27 -0.60 -19.63 -8.19
N CYS A 28 0.23 -18.89 -7.46
CA CYS A 28 1.65 -19.22 -7.28
C CYS A 28 1.86 -20.53 -6.54
N LEU A 29 1.03 -20.85 -5.54
CA LEU A 29 1.10 -22.15 -4.84
C LEU A 29 0.87 -23.32 -5.81
N TYR A 30 -0.04 -23.17 -6.77
CA TYR A 30 -0.35 -24.20 -7.75
C TYR A 30 0.74 -24.35 -8.82
N TYR A 31 1.25 -23.23 -9.37
CA TYR A 31 2.16 -23.26 -10.53
C TYR A 31 3.65 -23.19 -10.20
N LEU A 32 4.04 -22.48 -9.14
CA LEU A 32 5.44 -22.19 -8.80
C LEU A 32 5.88 -22.92 -7.52
N GLY A 33 4.94 -23.47 -6.75
CA GLY A 33 5.20 -24.12 -5.48
C GLY A 33 5.33 -23.15 -4.31
N ILE A 34 5.64 -23.71 -3.13
CA ILE A 34 5.49 -22.99 -1.86
C ILE A 34 6.50 -21.85 -1.67
N TYR A 35 7.76 -22.03 -2.05
CA TYR A 35 8.81 -21.05 -1.78
C TYR A 35 8.66 -19.77 -2.63
N PRO A 36 8.48 -19.85 -3.97
CA PRO A 36 8.17 -18.68 -4.79
C PRO A 36 6.90 -17.95 -4.34
N ALA A 37 5.85 -18.71 -3.98
CA ALA A 37 4.59 -18.13 -3.53
C ALA A 37 4.74 -17.35 -2.21
N LEU A 38 5.51 -17.89 -1.25
CA LEU A 38 5.83 -17.20 0.00
C LEU A 38 6.72 -15.98 -0.24
N ALA A 39 7.66 -16.03 -1.18
CA ALA A 39 8.50 -14.88 -1.54
C ALA A 39 7.68 -13.73 -2.13
N ILE A 40 6.78 -14.03 -3.07
CA ILE A 40 5.86 -13.04 -3.66
C ILE A 40 4.93 -12.47 -2.57
N LEU A 41 4.32 -13.32 -1.75
CA LEU A 41 3.45 -12.86 -0.66
C LEU A 41 4.21 -11.96 0.32
N SER A 42 5.42 -12.36 0.73
CA SER A 42 6.24 -11.60 1.67
C SER A 42 6.67 -10.26 1.10
N GLY A 43 7.03 -10.19 -0.17
CA GLY A 43 7.33 -8.94 -0.87
C GLY A 43 6.11 -8.00 -0.90
N GLY A 44 4.92 -8.55 -1.16
CA GLY A 44 3.66 -7.80 -1.15
C GLY A 44 3.25 -7.30 0.24
N VAL A 45 3.37 -8.14 1.26
CA VAL A 45 3.12 -7.74 2.66
C VAL A 45 4.12 -6.66 3.08
N TRP A 46 5.40 -6.81 2.71
CA TRP A 46 6.43 -5.83 3.03
C TRP A 46 6.15 -4.47 2.37
N SER A 47 5.68 -4.43 1.12
CA SER A 47 5.28 -3.18 0.46
C SER A 47 4.05 -2.55 1.11
N MET A 48 3.05 -3.35 1.50
CA MET A 48 1.87 -2.88 2.23
C MET A 48 2.23 -2.25 3.57
N VAL A 49 3.06 -2.93 4.37
CA VAL A 49 3.54 -2.41 5.66
C VAL A 49 4.32 -1.11 5.46
N ASN A 50 5.15 -1.01 4.41
CA ASN A 50 5.86 0.22 4.09
C ASN A 50 4.90 1.39 3.80
N LEU A 51 3.84 1.15 3.00
CA LEU A 51 2.83 2.17 2.73
C LEU A 51 2.03 2.55 3.98
N MET A 52 1.71 1.60 4.87
CA MET A 52 1.05 1.87 6.14
C MET A 52 1.87 2.82 7.02
N PHE A 53 3.17 2.54 7.18
CA PHE A 53 4.07 3.45 7.91
C PHE A 53 4.19 4.81 7.24
N LEU A 54 4.26 4.85 5.91
CA LEU A 54 4.31 6.11 5.17
C LEU A 54 3.03 6.93 5.40
N SER A 55 1.86 6.31 5.29
CA SER A 55 0.55 6.93 5.54
C SER A 55 0.47 7.48 6.96
N ALA A 56 0.85 6.69 7.97
CA ALA A 56 0.89 7.13 9.35
C ALA A 56 1.86 8.31 9.59
N LEU A 57 3.02 8.31 8.94
CA LEU A 57 4.00 9.39 9.05
C LEU A 57 3.47 10.68 8.40
N VAL A 58 2.89 10.58 7.20
CA VAL A 58 2.25 11.71 6.51
C VAL A 58 1.12 12.29 7.37
N ARG A 59 0.28 11.44 7.98
CA ARG A 59 -0.79 11.86 8.92
C ARG A 59 -0.23 12.58 10.15
N ALA A 60 0.91 12.14 10.68
CA ALA A 60 1.54 12.76 11.84
C ALA A 60 2.26 14.09 11.50
N ALA A 61 2.80 14.20 10.28
CA ALA A 61 3.53 15.36 9.80
C ALA A 61 2.62 16.50 9.32
N ILE A 62 1.48 16.18 8.69
CA ILE A 62 0.55 17.18 8.12
C ILE A 62 -0.63 17.41 9.07
N ARG A 63 -0.35 17.91 10.28
CA ARG A 63 -1.40 18.35 11.23
C ARG A 63 -1.49 19.89 11.25
N PRO A 64 -2.71 20.47 11.13
CA PRO A 64 -2.90 21.92 11.02
C PRO A 64 -2.48 22.71 12.28
N ASP A 65 -2.56 22.13 13.48
CA ASP A 65 -2.36 22.90 14.72
C ASP A 65 -0.97 22.76 15.38
N LYS A 66 -0.18 21.73 15.04
CA LYS A 66 1.24 21.52 15.40
C LYS A 66 1.69 20.11 14.97
N VAL A 67 2.88 20.01 14.38
CA VAL A 67 3.53 18.71 14.10
C VAL A 67 3.83 18.01 15.42
N ASP A 68 3.33 16.79 15.57
CA ASP A 68 3.61 15.94 16.74
C ASP A 68 5.01 15.34 16.58
N LYS A 69 6.05 16.14 16.90
CA LYS A 69 7.45 15.76 16.73
C LYS A 69 7.79 14.43 17.41
N VAL A 70 7.19 14.15 18.57
CA VAL A 70 7.41 12.91 19.32
C VAL A 70 6.86 11.72 18.55
N LYS A 71 5.61 11.80 18.06
CA LYS A 71 5.04 10.72 17.22
C LYS A 71 5.78 10.55 15.91
N VAL A 72 6.16 11.63 15.24
CA VAL A 72 6.92 11.56 13.97
C VAL A 72 8.27 10.90 14.20
N THR A 73 9.04 11.34 15.20
CA THR A 73 10.35 10.75 15.53
C THR A 73 10.21 9.29 15.95
N GLY A 74 9.22 8.94 16.78
CA GLY A 74 8.95 7.55 17.15
C GLY A 74 8.61 6.67 15.94
N LEU A 75 7.78 7.16 15.02
CA LEU A 75 7.42 6.42 13.82
C LEU A 75 8.61 6.22 12.89
N VAL A 76 9.46 7.23 12.73
CA VAL A 76 10.71 7.15 11.95
C VAL A 76 11.65 6.12 12.57
N LEU A 77 11.94 6.27 13.87
CA LEU A 77 12.85 5.38 14.60
C LEU A 77 12.36 3.93 14.66
N LEU A 78 11.05 3.69 14.57
CA LEU A 78 10.50 2.34 14.48
C LEU A 78 10.51 1.82 13.03
N LYS A 79 10.10 2.66 12.07
CA LYS A 79 9.99 2.30 10.65
C LYS A 79 11.32 1.84 10.09
N PHE A 80 12.40 2.59 10.33
CA PHE A 80 13.70 2.32 9.73
C PHE A 80 14.28 0.96 10.19
N PRO A 81 14.42 0.65 11.48
CA PRO A 81 14.86 -0.67 11.90
C PRO A 81 13.93 -1.76 11.42
N LEU A 82 12.61 -1.60 11.58
CA LEU A 82 11.68 -2.69 11.27
C LEU A 82 11.67 -3.04 9.78
N LEU A 83 11.58 -2.05 8.89
CA LEU A 83 11.55 -2.29 7.45
C LEU A 83 12.90 -2.73 6.86
N TYR A 84 14.01 -2.18 7.36
CA TYR A 84 15.33 -2.52 6.82
C TYR A 84 15.83 -3.86 7.36
N VAL A 85 15.55 -4.17 8.63
CA VAL A 85 15.84 -5.51 9.18
C VAL A 85 14.96 -6.55 8.51
N SER A 86 13.65 -6.30 8.34
CA SER A 86 12.78 -7.23 7.61
C SER A 86 13.26 -7.42 6.17
N GLY A 87 13.60 -6.33 5.47
CA GLY A 87 14.15 -6.40 4.11
C GLY A 87 15.46 -7.19 4.03
N TYR A 88 16.36 -6.99 4.99
CA TYR A 88 17.61 -7.75 5.08
C TYR A 88 17.35 -9.25 5.25
N PHE A 89 16.47 -9.64 6.17
CA PHE A 89 16.12 -11.05 6.38
C PHE A 89 15.46 -11.66 5.14
N LEU A 90 14.54 -10.93 4.50
CA LEU A 90 13.93 -11.37 3.25
C LEU A 90 14.96 -11.60 2.16
N LEU A 91 16.01 -10.78 2.06
CA LEU A 91 17.06 -10.96 1.04
C LEU A 91 18.11 -12.01 1.41
N LYS A 92 18.29 -12.32 2.69
CA LYS A 92 19.34 -13.25 3.15
C LYS A 92 18.91 -14.70 3.20
N VAL A 93 17.63 -14.97 3.43
CA VAL A 93 17.13 -16.33 3.55
C VAL A 93 17.03 -16.95 2.15
N PRO A 94 17.67 -18.11 1.88
CA PRO A 94 17.71 -18.72 0.55
C PRO A 94 16.34 -19.06 -0.07
N VAL A 95 15.32 -19.18 0.79
CA VAL A 95 13.93 -19.45 0.40
C VAL A 95 13.31 -18.28 -0.37
N PHE A 96 13.77 -17.06 -0.10
CA PHE A 96 13.20 -15.84 -0.66
C PHE A 96 14.07 -15.35 -1.81
N ASP A 97 13.82 -15.91 -2.99
CA ASP A 97 14.45 -15.45 -4.22
C ASP A 97 14.15 -13.94 -4.45
N PRO A 98 15.17 -13.10 -4.69
CA PRO A 98 15.00 -11.66 -4.83
C PRO A 98 14.05 -11.25 -5.97
N ILE A 99 13.99 -12.01 -7.06
CA ILE A 99 13.11 -11.71 -8.20
C ILE A 99 11.65 -11.86 -7.75
N HIS A 100 11.34 -12.95 -7.04
CA HIS A 100 10.00 -13.23 -6.54
C HIS A 100 9.56 -12.19 -5.49
N LEU A 101 10.47 -11.75 -4.63
CA LEU A 101 10.23 -10.65 -3.70
C LEU A 101 9.87 -9.35 -4.42
N ILE A 102 10.62 -8.98 -5.47
CA ILE A 102 10.38 -7.75 -6.25
C ILE A 102 9.04 -7.82 -6.98
N ILE A 103 8.67 -8.99 -7.51
CA ILE A 103 7.35 -9.22 -8.13
C ILE A 103 6.25 -8.92 -7.12
N GLY A 104 6.33 -9.52 -5.93
CA GLY A 104 5.38 -9.28 -4.85
C GLY A 104 5.32 -7.82 -4.41
N PHE A 105 6.48 -7.20 -4.21
CA PHE A 105 6.59 -5.80 -3.80
C PHE A 105 5.91 -4.85 -4.81
N SER A 106 6.06 -5.14 -6.10
CA SER A 106 5.50 -4.38 -7.21
C SER A 106 3.97 -4.46 -7.34
N VAL A 107 3.32 -5.46 -6.73
CA VAL A 107 1.84 -5.62 -6.80
C VAL A 107 1.13 -4.38 -6.27
N LEU A 108 1.61 -3.80 -5.17
CA LEU A 108 1.01 -2.59 -4.60
C LEU A 108 1.06 -1.42 -5.59
N LEU A 109 2.22 -1.22 -6.24
CA LEU A 109 2.39 -0.19 -7.25
C LEU A 109 1.45 -0.42 -8.44
N GLY A 110 1.36 -1.67 -8.91
CA GLY A 110 0.43 -2.04 -9.98
C GLY A 110 -1.03 -1.69 -9.64
N VAL A 111 -1.48 -2.02 -8.42
CA VAL A 111 -2.84 -1.68 -7.96
C VAL A 111 -3.06 -0.16 -7.93
N VAL A 112 -2.11 0.62 -7.41
CA VAL A 112 -2.22 2.09 -7.39
C VAL A 112 -2.34 2.64 -8.81
N THR A 113 -1.43 2.25 -9.69
CA THR A 113 -1.39 2.71 -11.09
C THR A 113 -2.68 2.38 -11.82
N LEU A 114 -3.18 1.15 -11.70
CA LEU A 114 -4.45 0.74 -12.33
C LEU A 114 -5.64 1.53 -11.79
N LYS A 115 -5.69 1.80 -10.48
CA LYS A 115 -6.75 2.62 -9.90
C LYS A 115 -6.73 4.06 -10.42
N VAL A 116 -5.55 4.67 -10.53
CA VAL A 116 -5.39 6.04 -11.04
C VAL A 116 -5.77 6.12 -12.51
N ILE A 117 -5.28 5.18 -13.33
CA ILE A 117 -5.65 5.09 -14.76
C ILE A 117 -7.16 4.90 -14.91
N GLY A 118 -7.77 3.99 -14.13
CA GLY A 118 -9.22 3.77 -14.17
C GLY A 118 -10.02 5.03 -13.84
N ARG A 119 -9.61 5.79 -12.82
CA ARG A 119 -10.27 7.07 -12.48
C ARG A 119 -10.15 8.09 -13.61
N ALA A 120 -8.97 8.20 -14.22
CA ALA A 120 -8.70 9.12 -15.32
C ALA A 120 -9.51 8.78 -16.58
N LEU A 121 -9.55 7.49 -16.97
CA LEU A 121 -10.24 7.04 -18.18
C LEU A 121 -11.78 7.11 -18.04
N PHE A 122 -12.31 6.78 -16.87
CA PHE A 122 -13.77 6.76 -16.64
C PHE A 122 -14.33 8.06 -16.07
N GLY A 123 -13.50 9.10 -15.87
CA GLY A 123 -13.93 10.40 -15.36
C GLY A 123 -14.63 10.32 -13.99
N LEU A 124 -14.23 9.35 -13.16
CA LEU A 124 -14.95 9.02 -11.91
C LEU A 124 -14.94 10.19 -10.92
N ASP A 125 -13.91 11.01 -10.95
CA ASP A 125 -13.77 12.18 -10.08
C ASP A 125 -14.76 13.30 -10.48
N ALA A 126 -14.97 13.52 -11.79
CA ALA A 126 -15.94 14.50 -12.29
C ALA A 126 -17.40 14.09 -12.01
N LYS A 127 -17.68 12.78 -12.08
CA LYS A 127 -19.02 12.24 -11.78
C LYS A 127 -19.35 12.35 -10.30
N ALA A 128 -18.41 12.01 -9.42
CA ALA A 128 -18.59 12.12 -7.98
C ALA A 128 -18.88 13.56 -7.53
N GLN A 129 -18.17 14.54 -8.09
CA GLN A 129 -18.37 15.96 -7.75
C GLN A 129 -19.72 16.51 -8.24
N LYS A 130 -20.23 15.99 -9.36
CA LYS A 130 -21.56 16.37 -9.88
C LYS A 130 -22.69 15.86 -8.98
N ASP A 131 -22.57 14.63 -8.49
CA ASP A 131 -23.59 14.00 -7.64
C ASP A 131 -23.66 14.68 -6.25
N GLU A 132 -22.53 15.11 -5.70
CA GLU A 132 -22.43 15.82 -4.41
C GLU A 132 -23.12 17.19 -4.47
N ASN A 133 -22.83 17.98 -5.50
CA ASN A 133 -23.47 19.29 -5.73
C ASN A 133 -25.00 19.19 -5.92
N MET A 134 -25.49 18.06 -6.46
CA MET A 134 -26.92 17.83 -6.67
C MET A 134 -27.65 17.47 -5.37
N GLN A 135 -26.96 16.85 -4.42
CA GLN A 135 -27.48 16.53 -3.09
C GLN A 135 -27.53 17.76 -2.17
N GLU A 136 -26.56 18.67 -2.27
CA GLU A 136 -26.59 19.94 -1.50
C GLU A 136 -27.66 20.93 -1.99
N ALA A 137 -28.20 20.72 -3.20
CA ALA A 137 -29.23 21.57 -3.80
C ALA A 137 -30.68 21.14 -3.46
N LEU A 138 -30.86 20.02 -2.75
CA LEU A 138 -32.16 19.46 -2.32
C LEU A 138 -32.37 19.67 -0.81
#